data_AF-A0A968MVC3-F1
#
_entry.id   AF-A0A968MVC3-F1
#
_cell.length_a   1.000
_cell.length_b   1.000
_cell.length_c   1.000
_cell.angle_alpha   90.00
_cell.angle_beta   90.00
_cell.angle_gamma   90.00
#
_symmetry.space_group_name_H-M   'P 1'
#
loop_
_entity.id
_entity.type
_entity.pdbx_description
1 polymer ?
#
loop_
_entity_poly.entity_id
_entity_poly.type
_entity_poly.pdbx_seq_one_letter_code
_entity_poly.pdbx_strand_id
1 'polypeptide(L)'
;MGIVSTDEPYQKLFNQGMILAFAYETATGAKVASDLVEEREGRYFHTETGEELKQIVAKMSKSLKNVVNPDDVVTQYGADSLRLYEMFMGPLEATKPWAENGVKGVFGFLGRVSRFFGNSESYFEGEEDQEVLKTLHKTIQKVGADVENLSFNTAISQMMI
;
A
#
# COMPACT_ATOMS: atom_id res chain seq x y z
N MET A 1 -13.73 39.49 -16.20
CA MET A 1 -14.00 39.87 -14.79
C MET A 1 -12.74 39.89 -13.90
N GLY A 2 -11.54 39.50 -14.34
CA GLY A 2 -10.30 39.66 -13.53
C GLY A 2 -10.31 38.94 -12.19
N ILE A 3 -11.15 37.91 -12.04
CA ILE A 3 -11.40 37.22 -10.76
C ILE A 3 -10.28 36.22 -10.42
N VAL A 4 -9.58 35.70 -11.43
CA VAL A 4 -8.45 34.79 -11.26
C VAL A 4 -7.27 35.25 -12.12
N SER A 5 -6.07 34.93 -11.65
CA SER A 5 -4.79 35.33 -12.26
C SER A 5 -4.22 34.30 -13.23
N THR A 6 -4.80 33.10 -13.30
CA THR A 6 -4.40 32.03 -14.22
C THR A 6 -5.60 31.51 -15.01
N ASP A 7 -5.36 31.15 -16.28
CA ASP A 7 -6.39 30.54 -17.12
C ASP A 7 -6.62 29.07 -16.76
N GLU A 8 -5.56 28.36 -16.33
CA GLU A 8 -5.64 26.95 -15.92
C GLU A 8 -5.71 26.82 -14.38
N PRO A 9 -6.73 26.12 -13.83
CA PRO A 9 -6.89 25.93 -12.38
C PRO A 9 -5.91 24.88 -11.79
N TYR A 10 -5.33 24.01 -12.61
CA TYR A 10 -4.42 22.95 -12.15
C TYR A 10 -3.06 23.02 -12.86
N GLN A 11 -2.01 23.37 -12.12
CA GLN A 11 -0.64 23.43 -12.65
C GLN A 11 -0.01 22.04 -12.83
N LYS A 12 -0.47 21.05 -12.05
CA LYS A 12 -0.09 19.64 -12.15
C LYS A 12 -1.29 18.81 -11.73
N LEU A 13 -1.78 17.96 -12.63
CA LEU A 13 -2.85 17.00 -12.35
C LEU A 13 -2.25 15.60 -12.41
N PHE A 14 -2.57 14.78 -11.42
CA PHE A 14 -2.23 13.37 -11.40
C PHE A 14 -3.49 12.56 -11.09
N ASN A 15 -3.74 11.52 -11.87
CA ASN A 15 -4.87 10.63 -11.67
C ASN A 15 -4.35 9.29 -11.16
N GLN A 16 -4.63 8.99 -9.89
CA GLN A 16 -4.24 7.74 -9.27
C GLN A 16 -5.05 6.54 -9.78
N GLY A 17 -4.43 5.36 -9.72
CA GLY A 17 -5.08 4.09 -9.98
C GLY A 17 -6.10 3.74 -8.89
N MET A 18 -6.98 2.79 -9.18
CA MET A 18 -7.94 2.31 -8.19
C MET A 18 -7.31 1.25 -7.29
N ILE A 19 -7.58 1.33 -5.99
CA ILE A 19 -7.40 0.21 -5.08
C ILE A 19 -8.63 -0.69 -5.19
N LEU A 20 -8.39 -1.93 -5.62
CA LEU A 20 -9.41 -2.97 -5.79
C LEU A 20 -9.36 -3.94 -4.62
N ALA A 21 -10.32 -4.86 -4.54
CA ALA A 21 -10.28 -5.96 -3.60
C ALA A 21 -10.55 -7.28 -4.32
N PHE A 22 -10.18 -8.37 -3.66
CA PHE A 22 -10.63 -9.69 -4.07
C PHE A 22 -12.15 -9.78 -3.93
N ALA A 23 -12.78 -10.45 -4.88
CA ALA A 23 -14.19 -10.79 -4.89
C ALA A 23 -14.32 -12.21 -5.46
N TYR A 24 -15.51 -12.78 -5.36
CA TYR A 24 -15.74 -14.17 -5.72
C TYR A 24 -16.95 -14.28 -6.64
N GLU A 25 -16.87 -15.17 -7.62
CA GLU A 25 -17.97 -15.45 -8.55
C GLU A 25 -18.24 -16.95 -8.67
N THR A 26 -19.50 -17.31 -8.86
CA THR A 26 -19.92 -18.66 -9.23
C THR A 26 -19.48 -19.00 -10.66
N ALA A 27 -19.65 -20.26 -11.08
CA ALA A 27 -19.38 -20.65 -12.47
C ALA A 27 -20.26 -19.90 -13.50
N THR A 28 -21.41 -19.37 -13.07
CA THR A 28 -22.32 -18.56 -13.91
C THR A 28 -21.97 -17.07 -13.94
N GLY A 29 -20.94 -16.64 -13.19
CA GLY A 29 -20.51 -15.24 -13.10
C GLY A 29 -21.32 -14.40 -12.10
N ALA A 30 -22.17 -15.03 -11.28
CA ALA A 30 -22.87 -14.32 -10.20
C ALA A 30 -21.88 -14.03 -9.06
N LYS A 31 -21.83 -12.78 -8.60
CA LYS A 31 -20.91 -12.38 -7.54
C LYS A 31 -21.41 -12.82 -6.18
N VAL A 32 -20.49 -13.30 -5.35
CA VAL A 32 -20.74 -13.79 -3.99
C VAL A 32 -20.12 -12.81 -2.99
N ALA A 33 -20.85 -12.54 -1.91
CA ALA A 33 -20.35 -11.71 -0.82
C ALA A 33 -19.22 -12.43 -0.07
N SER A 34 -18.18 -11.70 0.32
CA SER A 34 -16.93 -12.29 0.84
C SER A 34 -17.11 -13.03 2.17
N ASP A 35 -18.14 -12.69 2.94
CA ASP A 35 -18.53 -13.37 4.20
C ASP A 35 -19.20 -14.74 3.98
N LEU A 36 -19.61 -15.06 2.76
CA LEU A 36 -20.14 -16.37 2.36
C LEU A 36 -19.08 -17.27 1.70
N VAL A 37 -17.80 -16.90 1.80
CA VAL A 37 -16.70 -17.62 1.15
C VAL A 37 -15.77 -18.23 2.18
N GLU A 38 -15.42 -19.49 1.97
CA GLU A 38 -14.43 -20.23 2.74
C GLU A 38 -13.28 -20.65 1.84
N GLU A 39 -12.04 -20.44 2.29
CA GLU A 39 -10.85 -20.95 1.61
C GLU A 39 -10.48 -22.35 2.16
N ARG A 40 -10.33 -23.32 1.26
CA ARG A 40 -9.87 -24.68 1.55
C ARG A 40 -8.78 -25.07 0.57
N GLU A 41 -7.56 -25.31 1.07
CA GLU A 41 -6.40 -25.73 0.27
C GLU A 41 -6.13 -24.83 -0.96
N GLY A 42 -6.27 -23.51 -0.80
CA GLY A 42 -6.04 -22.53 -1.87
C GLY A 42 -7.18 -22.42 -2.91
N ARG A 43 -8.32 -23.05 -2.65
CA ARG A 43 -9.55 -22.93 -3.43
C ARG A 43 -10.65 -22.29 -2.59
N TYR A 44 -11.61 -21.65 -3.25
CA TYR A 44 -12.68 -20.92 -2.59
C TYR A 44 -14.01 -21.64 -2.78
N PHE A 45 -14.81 -21.72 -1.72
CA PHE A 45 -16.11 -22.40 -1.75
C PHE A 45 -17.18 -21.53 -1.09
N HIS A 46 -18.41 -21.60 -1.58
CA HIS A 46 -19.54 -20.98 -0.93
C HIS A 46 -19.88 -21.76 0.36
N THR A 47 -19.99 -21.06 1.49
CA THR A 47 -20.19 -21.68 2.82
C THR A 47 -21.49 -22.47 2.92
N GLU A 48 -22.56 -21.94 2.34
CA GLU A 48 -23.89 -22.57 2.40
C GLU A 48 -24.13 -23.68 1.35
N THR A 49 -23.70 -23.48 0.10
CA THR A 49 -23.99 -24.42 -1.00
C THR A 49 -22.87 -25.43 -1.25
N GLY A 50 -21.65 -25.14 -0.78
CA GLY A 50 -20.45 -25.92 -1.08
C GLY A 50 -19.95 -25.79 -2.53
N GLU A 51 -20.55 -24.89 -3.34
CA GLU A 51 -20.12 -24.64 -4.72
C GLU A 51 -18.70 -24.05 -4.75
N GLU A 52 -17.85 -24.52 -5.66
CA GLU A 52 -16.52 -23.94 -5.89
C GLU A 52 -16.66 -22.56 -6.56
N LEU A 53 -15.96 -21.57 -6.00
CA LEU A 53 -15.97 -20.18 -6.42
C LEU A 53 -14.64 -19.80 -7.06
N LYS A 54 -14.71 -18.89 -8.03
CA LYS A 54 -13.54 -18.30 -8.66
C LYS A 54 -13.23 -16.96 -8.00
N GLN A 55 -12.00 -16.79 -7.53
CA GLN A 55 -11.51 -15.50 -7.07
C GLN A 55 -11.22 -14.58 -8.27
N ILE A 56 -11.69 -13.35 -8.17
CA ILE A 56 -11.50 -12.29 -9.14
C ILE A 56 -11.08 -11.00 -8.42
N VAL A 57 -10.66 -9.99 -9.18
CA VAL A 57 -10.39 -8.64 -8.65
C VAL A 57 -11.52 -7.72 -9.09
N ALA A 58 -12.11 -7.00 -8.15
CA ALA A 58 -13.24 -6.09 -8.41
C ALA A 58 -13.12 -4.79 -7.58
N LYS A 59 -13.85 -3.77 -8.00
CA LYS A 59 -14.00 -2.54 -7.21
C LYS A 59 -14.61 -2.89 -5.85
N MET A 60 -14.05 -2.30 -4.79
CA MET A 60 -14.61 -2.43 -3.44
C MET A 60 -16.05 -1.95 -3.40
N SER A 61 -16.95 -2.74 -2.83
CA SER A 61 -18.35 -2.36 -2.63
C SER A 61 -18.95 -2.98 -1.38
N LYS A 62 -19.86 -2.25 -0.75
CA LYS A 62 -20.60 -2.74 0.43
C LYS A 62 -21.42 -4.00 0.12
N SER A 63 -21.90 -4.14 -1.13
CA SER A 63 -22.70 -5.30 -1.56
C SER A 63 -21.88 -6.59 -1.67
N LEU A 64 -20.59 -6.49 -2.00
CA LEU A 64 -19.69 -7.66 -2.10
C LEU A 64 -18.96 -7.96 -0.79
N LYS A 65 -19.15 -7.12 0.23
CA LYS A 65 -18.49 -7.25 1.54
C LYS A 65 -16.96 -7.36 1.42
N ASN A 66 -16.39 -6.77 0.38
CA ASN A 66 -14.94 -6.77 0.09
C ASN A 66 -14.29 -5.40 0.36
N VAL A 67 -14.95 -4.55 1.15
CA VAL A 67 -14.43 -3.24 1.54
C VAL A 67 -13.44 -3.44 2.67
N VAL A 68 -12.23 -2.89 2.49
CA VAL A 68 -11.28 -2.75 3.58
C VAL A 68 -11.57 -1.43 4.28
N ASN A 69 -11.87 -1.50 5.57
CA ASN A 69 -12.10 -0.30 6.37
C ASN A 69 -10.76 0.25 6.88
N PRO A 70 -10.38 1.51 6.57
CA PRO A 70 -9.14 2.09 7.06
C PRO A 70 -9.05 2.12 8.58
N ASP A 71 -10.17 2.29 9.29
CA ASP A 71 -10.17 2.32 10.77
C ASP A 71 -9.66 1.01 11.36
N ASP A 72 -10.06 -0.13 10.78
CA ASP A 72 -9.64 -1.46 11.25
C ASP A 72 -8.12 -1.63 11.04
N VAL A 73 -7.60 -1.19 9.88
CA VAL A 73 -6.16 -1.21 9.59
C VAL A 73 -5.38 -0.31 10.55
N VAL A 74 -5.90 0.89 10.85
CA VAL A 74 -5.29 1.83 11.78
C VAL A 74 -5.28 1.28 13.20
N THR A 75 -6.37 0.66 13.65
CA THR A 75 -6.44 0.02 14.97
C THR A 75 -5.42 -1.11 15.09
N GLN A 76 -5.21 -1.88 14.03
CA GLN A 76 -4.31 -3.04 14.07
C GLN A 76 -2.83 -2.69 13.84
N TYR A 77 -2.53 -1.77 12.93
CA TYR A 77 -1.17 -1.49 12.45
C TYR A 77 -0.72 -0.03 12.59
N GLY A 78 -1.63 0.88 12.96
CA GLY A 78 -1.38 2.31 13.02
C GLY A 78 -1.50 3.04 11.69
N ALA A 79 -1.71 4.35 11.76
CA ALA A 79 -1.94 5.21 10.59
C ALA A 79 -0.73 5.26 9.63
N ASP A 80 0.49 5.28 10.16
CA ASP A 80 1.69 5.34 9.31
C ASP A 80 1.88 4.06 8.51
N SER A 81 1.52 2.89 9.06
CA SER A 81 1.56 1.63 8.32
C SER A 81 0.59 1.62 7.14
N LEU A 82 -0.62 2.15 7.35
CA LEU A 82 -1.61 2.32 6.28
C LEU A 82 -1.07 3.26 5.19
N ARG A 83 -0.63 4.47 5.56
CA ARG A 83 -0.15 5.49 4.62
C ARG A 83 1.06 5.01 3.82
N LEU A 84 2.05 4.41 4.48
CA LEU A 84 3.22 3.89 3.78
C LEU A 84 2.85 2.72 2.88
N TYR A 85 1.94 1.83 3.30
CA TYR A 85 1.53 0.72 2.46
C TYR A 85 0.80 1.18 1.19
N GLU A 86 -0.12 2.14 1.31
CA GLU A 86 -0.82 2.72 0.13
C GLU A 86 0.18 3.31 -0.87
N MET A 87 1.22 3.99 -0.39
CA MET A 87 2.26 4.56 -1.26
C MET A 87 3.26 3.51 -1.78
N PHE A 88 3.36 2.36 -1.11
CA PHE A 88 4.32 1.29 -1.42
C PHE A 88 3.77 0.20 -2.33
N MET A 89 2.45 0.03 -2.40
CA MET A 89 1.80 -1.07 -3.14
C MET A 89 2.14 -1.08 -4.63
N GLY A 90 2.63 0.05 -5.18
CA GLY A 90 3.26 0.15 -6.49
C GLY A 90 3.17 1.56 -7.07
N PRO A 91 3.36 1.69 -8.39
CA PRO A 91 3.18 2.97 -9.07
C PRO A 91 1.79 3.54 -8.77
N LEU A 92 1.71 4.83 -8.48
CA LEU A 92 0.50 5.48 -7.97
C LEU A 92 -0.64 5.50 -9.00
N GLU A 93 -0.31 5.47 -10.29
CA GLU A 93 -1.23 5.39 -11.42
C GLU A 93 -1.79 3.97 -11.65
N ALA A 94 -1.15 2.95 -11.10
CA ALA A 94 -1.51 1.57 -11.35
C ALA A 94 -2.73 1.14 -10.52
N THR A 95 -3.66 0.43 -11.15
CA THR A 95 -4.78 -0.21 -10.46
C THR A 95 -4.32 -1.54 -9.86
N LYS A 96 -4.57 -1.76 -8.57
CA LYS A 96 -4.04 -2.92 -7.83
C LYS A 96 -5.01 -3.42 -6.76
N PRO A 97 -5.08 -4.74 -6.51
CA PRO A 97 -5.83 -5.26 -5.37
C PRO A 97 -5.12 -4.94 -4.06
N TRP A 98 -5.90 -4.69 -3.02
CA TRP A 98 -5.43 -4.66 -1.64
C TRP A 98 -4.91 -6.03 -1.20
N ALA A 99 -3.77 -6.05 -0.51
CA ALA A 99 -3.20 -7.27 0.05
C ALA A 99 -2.73 -7.03 1.49
N GLU A 100 -3.43 -7.64 2.45
CA GLU A 100 -3.17 -7.44 3.90
C GLU A 100 -1.73 -7.76 4.32
N ASN A 101 -1.12 -8.79 3.71
CA ASN A 101 0.27 -9.16 3.96
C ASN A 101 1.25 -7.99 3.70
N GLY A 102 0.90 -7.09 2.77
CA GLY A 102 1.72 -5.92 2.47
C GLY A 102 1.77 -4.91 3.62
N VAL A 103 0.64 -4.67 4.28
CA VAL A 103 0.57 -3.77 5.46
C VAL A 103 1.45 -4.31 6.58
N LYS A 104 1.39 -5.62 6.83
CA LYS A 104 2.23 -6.29 7.85
C LYS A 104 3.73 -6.10 7.57
N GLY A 105 4.15 -6.12 6.31
CA GLY A 105 5.53 -5.86 5.90
C GLY A 105 5.98 -4.44 6.26
N VAL A 106 5.14 -3.44 5.97
CA VAL A 106 5.38 -2.03 6.30
C VAL A 106 5.40 -1.81 7.81
N PHE A 107 4.45 -2.39 8.55
CA PHE A 107 4.43 -2.34 10.00
C PHE A 107 5.72 -2.90 10.62
N GLY A 108 6.21 -4.03 10.07
CA GLY A 108 7.49 -4.62 10.47
C GLY A 108 8.70 -3.72 10.17
N PHE A 109 8.70 -3.01 9.04
CA PHE A 109 9.72 -2.02 8.69
C PHE A 109 9.72 -0.85 9.68
N LEU A 110 8.55 -0.24 9.94
CA LEU A 110 8.41 0.84 10.92
C LEU A 110 8.88 0.39 12.31
N GLY A 111 8.56 -0.84 12.71
CA GLY A 111 9.06 -1.43 13.95
C GLY A 111 10.59 -1.57 14.00
N ARG A 112 11.25 -1.90 12.87
CA ARG A 112 12.72 -1.92 12.80
C ARG A 112 13.30 -0.51 12.95
N VAL A 113 12.73 0.48 12.26
CA VAL A 113 13.15 1.88 12.34
C VAL A 113 13.01 2.40 13.78
N SER A 114 11.85 2.19 14.39
CA SER A 114 11.59 2.61 15.78
C SER A 114 12.57 1.96 16.77
N ARG A 115 12.84 0.66 16.64
CA ARG A 115 13.84 -0.02 17.48
C ARG A 115 15.26 0.49 17.26
N PHE A 116 15.63 0.77 16.02
CA PHE A 116 16.95 1.29 15.68
C PHE A 116 17.21 2.63 16.38
N PHE A 117 16.28 3.59 16.23
CA PHE A 117 16.39 4.90 16.88
C PHE A 117 16.14 4.86 18.40
N GLY A 118 15.38 3.89 18.89
CA GLY A 118 15.17 3.68 20.33
C GLY A 118 16.35 3.03 21.04
N ASN A 119 17.32 2.46 20.32
CA ASN A 119 18.51 1.85 20.92
C ASN A 119 19.66 2.85 20.98
N SER A 120 20.07 3.22 22.19
CA SER A 120 21.21 4.13 22.42
C SER A 120 22.54 3.60 21.85
N GLU A 121 22.69 2.29 21.72
CA GLU A 121 23.88 1.66 21.13
C GLU A 121 23.96 1.86 19.60
N SER A 122 22.87 2.25 18.95
CA SER A 122 22.87 2.57 17.52
C SER A 122 23.57 3.90 17.19
N TYR A 123 23.86 4.72 18.21
CA TYR A 123 24.49 6.02 18.04
C TYR A 123 25.98 5.91 18.29
N PHE A 124 26.76 6.38 17.33
CA PHE A 124 28.21 6.41 17.40
C PHE A 124 28.69 7.86 17.32
N GLU A 125 29.63 8.21 18.21
CA GLU A 125 30.36 9.47 18.14
C GLU A 125 31.73 9.21 17.53
N GLY A 126 32.05 9.87 16.41
CA GLY A 126 33.33 9.72 15.74
C GLY A 126 33.25 10.08 14.26
N GLU A 127 34.26 9.69 13.48
CA GLU A 127 34.27 9.91 12.04
C GLU A 127 33.22 9.04 11.35
N GLU A 128 32.50 9.65 10.41
CA GLU A 128 31.50 8.96 9.60
C GLU A 128 32.17 8.03 8.58
N ASP A 129 31.65 6.81 8.45
CA ASP A 129 32.08 5.87 7.44
C ASP A 129 31.74 6.40 6.03
N GLN A 130 32.77 6.51 5.18
CA GLN A 130 32.65 7.06 3.82
C GLN A 130 31.71 6.24 2.93
N GLU A 131 31.63 4.91 3.09
CA GLU A 131 30.70 4.09 2.31
C GLU A 131 29.25 4.25 2.80
N VAL A 132 29.06 4.48 4.10
CA VAL A 132 27.74 4.83 4.66
C VAL A 132 27.30 6.20 4.13
N LEU A 133 28.17 7.20 4.16
CA LEU A 133 27.87 8.55 3.63
C LEU A 133 27.50 8.53 2.15
N LYS A 134 28.27 7.79 1.35
CA LYS A 134 27.99 7.61 -0.07
C LYS A 134 26.63 6.96 -0.31
N THR A 135 26.27 5.96 0.50
CA THR A 135 24.96 5.31 0.43
C THR A 135 23.86 6.27 0.85
N LEU A 136 24.05 7.03 1.92
CA LEU A 136 23.14 8.07 2.38
C LEU A 136 22.85 9.10 1.28
N HIS A 137 23.88 9.68 0.66
CA HIS A 137 23.71 10.66 -0.41
C HIS A 137 23.00 10.10 -1.64
N LYS A 138 23.31 8.86 -2.05
CA LYS A 138 22.60 8.16 -3.13
C LYS A 138 21.12 7.96 -2.79
N THR A 139 20.82 7.54 -1.56
CA THR A 139 19.45 7.37 -1.08
C THR A 139 18.70 8.69 -1.05
N ILE A 140 19.30 9.77 -0.53
CA ILE A 140 18.71 11.12 -0.53
C ILE A 140 18.40 11.57 -1.96
N GLN A 141 19.37 11.46 -2.87
CA GLN A 141 19.19 11.86 -4.27
C GLN A 141 18.05 11.09 -4.93
N LYS A 142 18.03 9.77 -4.76
CA LYS A 142 16.99 8.92 -5.36
C LYS A 142 15.61 9.20 -4.77
N VAL A 143 15.49 9.25 -3.44
CA VAL A 143 14.21 9.52 -2.78
C VAL A 143 13.69 10.90 -3.15
N GLY A 144 14.56 11.91 -3.21
CA GLY A 144 14.20 13.25 -3.66
C GLY A 144 13.61 13.25 -5.07
N ALA A 145 14.31 12.63 -6.03
CA ALA A 145 13.84 12.51 -7.41
C ALA A 145 12.54 11.70 -7.52
N ASP A 146 12.41 10.60 -6.80
CA ASP A 146 11.21 9.75 -6.83
C ASP A 146 9.99 10.51 -6.25
N VAL A 147 10.16 11.31 -5.20
CA VAL A 147 9.09 12.13 -4.61
C VAL A 147 8.60 13.21 -5.60
N GLU A 148 9.51 13.90 -6.30
CA GLU A 148 9.14 14.90 -7.32
C GLU A 148 8.32 14.26 -8.47
N ASN A 149 8.66 13.01 -8.81
CA ASN A 149 8.03 12.22 -9.86
C ASN A 149 6.84 11.37 -9.36
N LEU A 150 6.42 11.51 -8.10
CA LEU A 150 5.34 10.72 -7.49
C LEU A 150 5.56 9.20 -7.54
N SER A 151 6.82 8.75 -7.67
CA SER A 151 7.24 7.35 -7.68
C SER A 151 7.46 6.81 -6.26
N PHE A 152 6.45 6.92 -5.41
CA PHE A 152 6.59 6.67 -3.97
C PHE A 152 6.97 5.24 -3.62
N ASN A 153 6.52 4.26 -4.39
CA ASN A 153 6.85 2.85 -4.15
C ASN A 153 8.35 2.60 -4.27
N THR A 154 9.02 3.20 -5.24
CA THR A 154 10.48 3.05 -5.41
C THR A 154 11.26 3.88 -4.40
N ALA A 155 10.73 5.02 -3.95
CA ALA A 155 11.31 5.80 -2.86
C ALA A 155 11.32 4.99 -1.55
N ILE A 156 10.19 4.36 -1.22
CA ILE A 156 10.06 3.51 -0.03
C ILE A 156 10.93 2.26 -0.17
N SER A 157 10.97 1.61 -1.34
CA SER A 157 11.90 0.50 -1.60
C SER A 157 13.36 0.90 -1.32
N GLN A 158 13.79 2.09 -1.77
CA GLN A 158 15.16 2.57 -1.55
C GLN A 158 15.51 2.75 -0.07
N MET A 159 14.52 3.03 0.79
CA MET A 159 14.71 3.15 2.24
C MET A 159 14.65 1.80 2.97
N MET A 160 14.16 0.75 2.32
CA MET A 160 14.02 -0.59 2.91
C MET A 160 15.19 -1.54 2.61
N ILE A 161 15.96 -1.25 1.56
CA ILE A 161 17.14 -2.01 1.11
C ILE A 161 18.37 -1.53 1.89
#